data_AF-A0A7K5Q7V8-F1
#
_entry.id   AF-A0A7K5Q7V8-F1
#
_cell.length_a   1.000
_cell.length_b   1.000
_cell.length_c   1.000
_cell.angle_alpha   90.00
_cell.angle_beta   90.00
_cell.angle_gamma   90.00
#
_symmetry.space_group_name_H-M   'P 1'
#
loop_
_entity.id
_entity.type
_entity.pdbx_description
1 polymer ?
#
loop_
_entity_poly.entity_id
_entity_poly.type
_entity_poly.pdbx_seq_one_letter_code
_entity_poly.pdbx_strand_id
1 'polypeptide(L)' 'MPPAALLARSLLRSAARPGPAPRGLRSGPPQSPVGVGESAVGLLAMFVSLLGPAAWVLGNLQSYKKRE' A
#
# COMPACT_ATOMS: atom_id res chain seq x y z
N MET A 1 44.31 25.86 17.40
CA MET A 1 43.52 25.54 16.19
C MET A 1 43.06 26.83 15.55
N PRO A 2 43.25 27.04 14.25
CA PRO A 2 42.92 28.31 13.62
C PRO A 2 41.40 28.55 13.67
N PRO A 3 40.94 29.77 13.99
CA PRO A 3 39.51 30.10 14.12
C PRO A 3 38.74 29.85 12.82
N ALA A 4 39.42 30.01 11.68
CA ALA A 4 38.89 29.68 10.35
C ALA A 4 38.50 28.19 10.21
N ALA A 5 39.24 27.27 10.84
CA ALA A 5 38.91 25.84 10.78
C ALA A 5 37.66 25.50 11.60
N LEU A 6 37.38 26.23 12.67
CA LEU A 6 36.16 26.06 13.46
C LEU A 6 34.94 26.56 12.68
N LEU A 7 35.07 27.70 12.02
CA LEU A 7 34.05 28.24 11.10
C LEU A 7 33.77 27.27 9.96
N ALA A 8 34.81 26.85 9.23
CA ALA A 8 34.67 25.88 8.14
C ALA A 8 34.02 24.57 8.61
N ARG A 9 34.39 24.08 9.79
CA ARG A 9 33.79 22.87 10.38
C ARG A 9 32.34 23.06 10.82
N SER A 10 31.96 24.25 11.27
CA SER A 10 30.57 24.57 11.63
C SER A 10 29.65 24.63 10.40
N LEU A 11 30.14 25.24 9.32
CA LEU A 11 29.42 25.36 8.06
C LEU A 11 29.29 23.99 7.38
N LEU A 12 30.37 23.21 7.35
CA LEU A 12 30.35 21.85 6.80
C LEU A 12 29.42 20.92 7.58
N ARG A 13 29.37 21.05 8.92
CA ARG A 13 28.48 20.25 9.78
C ARG A 13 27.01 20.67 9.65
N SER A 14 26.74 21.93 9.34
CA SER A 14 25.40 22.43 9.01
C SER A 14 24.93 21.87 7.66
N ALA A 15 25.79 21.93 6.64
CA ALA A 15 25.51 21.43 5.30
C ALA A 15 25.38 19.89 5.24
N ALA A 16 26.11 19.17 6.09
CA ALA A 16 26.06 17.71 6.17
C ALA A 16 24.94 17.17 7.07
N ARG A 17 24.18 18.04 7.75
CA ARG A 17 23.04 17.60 8.56
C ARG A 17 21.86 17.41 7.62
N PRO A 18 21.33 16.18 7.44
CA PRO A 18 20.09 16.00 6.70
C PRO A 18 19.05 16.90 7.35
N GLY A 19 18.43 17.79 6.56
CA GLY A 19 17.25 18.54 7.01
C GLY A 19 16.21 17.54 7.54
N PRO A 20 15.27 17.98 8.40
CA PRO A 20 14.21 17.10 8.87
C PRO A 20 13.58 16.42 7.66
N ALA A 21 13.68 15.10 7.58
CA ALA A 21 13.10 14.31 6.50
C ALA A 21 11.63 14.74 6.34
N PRO A 22 11.11 14.86 5.10
CA PRO A 22 9.73 15.27 4.89
C PRO A 22 8.84 14.35 5.74
N ARG A 23 8.19 14.95 6.74
CA ARG A 23 7.27 14.24 7.63
C ARG A 23 6.22 13.58 6.73
N GLY A 24 6.01 12.28 6.96
CA GLY A 24 5.40 11.34 6.02
C GLY A 24 4.14 11.82 5.31
N LEU A 25 3.87 11.21 4.16
CA LEU A 25 2.70 11.47 3.32
C LEU A 25 1.43 11.45 4.18
N ARG A 26 0.82 12.63 4.35
CA ARG A 26 -0.43 12.81 5.08
C ARG A 26 -1.54 13.07 4.07
N SER A 27 -2.49 12.15 3.98
CA SER A 27 -3.71 12.37 3.21
C SER A 27 -4.67 13.30 3.96
N GLY A 28 -5.45 14.07 3.20
CA GLY A 28 -6.64 14.74 3.71
C GLY A 28 -7.77 13.74 3.98
N PRO A 29 -8.91 14.20 4.54
CA PRO A 29 -10.08 13.35 4.74
C PRO A 29 -10.64 12.83 3.40
N PRO A 30 -11.28 11.65 3.40
CA PRO A 30 -11.90 11.10 2.19
C PRO A 30 -13.06 11.99 1.72
N GLN A 31 -13.14 12.24 0.41
CA GLN A 31 -14.25 13.00 -0.20
C GLN A 31 -15.58 12.24 -0.09
N SER A 32 -15.52 10.90 -0.21
CA SER A 32 -16.64 10.00 0.00
C SER A 32 -16.18 8.88 0.94
N PRO A 33 -16.52 8.93 2.24
CA PRO A 33 -16.11 7.89 3.18
C PRO A 33 -16.86 6.61 2.88
N VAL A 34 -16.13 5.53 2.62
CA VAL A 34 -16.70 4.20 2.43
C VAL A 34 -17.03 3.61 3.80
N GLY A 35 -18.30 3.31 4.05
CA GLY A 35 -18.75 2.71 5.30
C GLY A 35 -18.38 1.23 5.44
N VAL A 36 -18.62 0.67 6.62
CA VAL A 36 -18.39 -0.76 6.89
C VAL A 36 -19.24 -1.64 5.97
N GLY A 37 -20.50 -1.27 5.73
CA GLY A 37 -21.40 -2.02 4.84
C GLY A 37 -20.91 -2.05 3.40
N GLU A 38 -20.52 -0.90 2.85
CA GLU A 38 -19.97 -0.80 1.49
C GLU A 38 -18.65 -1.55 1.35
N SER A 39 -17.78 -1.46 2.37
CA SER A 39 -16.52 -2.19 2.40
C SER A 39 -16.74 -3.71 2.42
N ALA A 40 -17.70 -4.18 3.21
CA ALA A 40 -18.04 -5.61 3.29
C ALA A 40 -18.59 -6.12 1.95
N VAL A 41 -19.48 -5.36 1.31
CA VAL A 41 -20.03 -5.70 -0.01
C VAL A 41 -18.91 -5.71 -1.07
N GLY A 42 -18.05 -4.69 -1.10
CA GLY A 42 -16.94 -4.62 -2.05
C GLY A 42 -15.96 -5.78 -1.89
N LEU A 43 -15.61 -6.11 -0.65
CA LEU A 43 -14.72 -7.24 -0.36
C LEU A 43 -15.37 -8.57 -0.77
N LEU A 44 -16.63 -8.80 -0.40
CA LEU A 44 -17.35 -10.02 -0.78
C LEU A 44 -17.45 -10.15 -2.30
N ALA A 45 -17.79 -9.07 -3.01
CA ALA A 45 -17.87 -9.06 -4.46
C ALA A 45 -16.51 -9.40 -5.12
N MET A 46 -15.41 -8.87 -4.58
CA MET A 46 -14.06 -9.20 -5.05
C MET A 46 -13.77 -10.71 -4.89
N PHE A 47 -14.09 -11.29 -3.72
CA PHE A 47 -13.86 -12.71 -3.48
C PHE A 47 -14.75 -13.60 -4.36
N VAL A 48 -16.04 -13.28 -4.47
CA VAL A 48 -16.99 -14.06 -5.28
C VAL A 48 -16.64 -14.01 -6.76
N SER A 49 -16.19 -12.86 -7.28
CA SER A 49 -15.82 -12.74 -8.70
C SER A 49 -14.60 -13.58 -9.08
N LEU A 50 -13.67 -13.81 -8.15
CA LEU A 50 -12.50 -14.66 -8.38
C LEU A 50 -12.80 -16.14 -8.06
N LEU A 51 -13.37 -16.40 -6.89
CA LEU A 51 -13.58 -17.75 -6.38
C LEU A 51 -14.81 -18.43 -6.97
N GLY A 52 -15.83 -17.68 -7.39
CA GLY A 52 -17.04 -18.24 -7.98
C GLY A 52 -16.75 -19.06 -9.24
N PRO A 53 -16.10 -18.49 -10.27
CA PRO A 53 -15.72 -19.23 -11.47
C PRO A 53 -14.79 -20.40 -11.15
N ALA A 54 -13.80 -20.20 -10.26
CA ALA A 54 -12.87 -21.26 -9.85
C ALA A 54 -13.60 -22.43 -9.17
N ALA A 55 -14.51 -22.14 -8.23
CA ALA A 55 -15.30 -23.13 -7.53
C ALA A 55 -16.19 -23.93 -8.50
N TRP A 56 -16.79 -23.27 -9.49
CA TRP A 56 -17.57 -23.94 -10.51
C TRP A 56 -16.72 -24.89 -11.37
N VAL A 57 -15.55 -24.44 -11.83
CA VAL A 57 -14.64 -25.29 -12.62
C VAL A 57 -14.16 -26.49 -11.81
N LEU A 58 -13.68 -26.26 -10.58
CA LEU A 58 -13.18 -27.33 -9.71
C LEU A 58 -14.29 -28.30 -9.29
N GLY A 59 -15.50 -27.79 -9.04
CA GLY A 59 -16.66 -28.62 -8.69
C GLY A 59 -17.10 -29.56 -9.81
N ASN A 60 -16.84 -29.19 -11.07
CA ASN A 60 -17.25 -29.97 -12.25
C ASN A 60 -16.14 -30.87 -12.82
N LEU A 61 -15.01 -31.03 -12.13
CA LEU A 61 -13.89 -31.85 -12.63
C LEU A 61 -14.30 -33.30 -12.93
N GLN A 62 -15.19 -33.91 -12.14
CA GLN A 62 -15.66 -35.27 -12.41
C GLN A 62 -16.52 -35.35 -13.67
N SER A 63 -17.32 -34.32 -13.94
CA SER A 63 -18.09 -34.20 -15.17
C SER A 63 -17.17 -34.05 -16.38
N TYR A 64 -16.13 -33.22 -16.27
CA TYR A 64 -15.15 -33.04 -17.36
C TYR A 64 -14.29 -34.29 -17.62
N LYS A 65 -14.10 -35.15 -16.61
CA LYS A 65 -13.38 -36.42 -16.77
C LYS A 65 -14.19 -37.48 -17.52
N LYS A 66 -15.52 -37.43 -17.43
CA LYS A 66 -16.39 -38.35 -18.16
C LYS A 66 -16.34 -37.97 -19.64
N ARG A 67 -15.69 -38.83 -20.43
CA ARG A 67 -15.81 -38.82 -21.88
C ARG A 67 -16.88 -39.83 -22.21
N GLU A 68 -18.13 -39.38 -22.20
CA GLU A 68 -19.14 -40.03 -23.04
C GLU A 68 -18.73 -39.89 -24.51
#